data_AF-A0A520ELW8-F1
#
_entry.id   AF-A0A520ELW8-F1
#
_cell.length_a   1.000
_cell.length_b   1.000
_cell.length_c   1.000
_cell.angle_alpha   90.00
_cell.angle_beta   90.00
_cell.angle_gamma   90.00
#
_symmetry.space_group_name_H-M   'P 1'
#
loop_
_entity.id
_entity.type
_entity.pdbx_description
1 polymer ?
#
loop_
_entity_poly.entity_id
_entity_poly.type
_entity_poly.pdbx_seq_one_letter_code
_entity_poly.pdbx_strand_id
1 'polypeptide(L)'
;MTDEPMAGGHYPGDTGELDLETRRAFVQLLKGPLVTAAKHPEVWRAVIRDERILRSRLADVFLDLVIDDENELAFTRPAETGNANTPTVLRTERLTFMDTVMLLALRQRLLRAQPGER
;
A
#
# COMPACT_ATOMS: atom_id res chain seq x y z
N MET A 1 10.72 -39.95 8.96
CA MET A 1 10.09 -38.81 9.65
C MET A 1 9.87 -37.77 8.57
N THR A 2 8.63 -37.64 8.12
CA THR A 2 8.24 -36.85 6.95
C THR A 2 8.47 -35.37 7.23
N ASP A 3 9.22 -34.70 6.38
CA ASP A 3 9.45 -33.25 6.43
C ASP A 3 8.17 -32.58 5.91
N GLU A 4 7.23 -32.29 6.81
CA GLU A 4 6.10 -31.41 6.51
C GLU A 4 6.63 -30.00 6.24
N PRO A 5 6.19 -29.32 5.17
CA PRO A 5 6.62 -27.95 4.92
C PRO A 5 6.20 -27.09 6.12
N MET A 6 7.19 -26.58 6.87
CA MET A 6 6.99 -25.66 7.98
C MET A 6 6.17 -24.46 7.51
N ALA A 7 4.88 -24.48 7.80
CA ALA A 7 3.97 -23.42 7.41
C ALA A 7 4.35 -22.11 8.14
N GLY A 8 4.78 -21.10 7.39
CA GLY A 8 4.68 -19.68 7.76
C GLY A 8 5.95 -18.97 8.24
N GLY A 9 6.87 -19.64 8.93
CA GLY A 9 8.01 -18.96 9.57
C GLY A 9 9.23 -18.75 8.67
N HIS A 10 9.66 -17.50 8.45
CA HIS A 10 10.84 -17.12 7.65
C HIS A 10 12.11 -16.84 8.50
N TYR A 11 11.99 -16.77 9.82
CA TYR A 11 13.11 -16.59 10.76
C TYR A 11 12.79 -17.23 12.13
N PRO A 12 13.78 -17.45 13.03
CA PRO A 12 13.53 -18.04 14.35
C PRO A 12 12.49 -17.26 15.16
N GLY A 13 11.43 -17.94 15.58
CA GLY A 13 10.31 -17.33 16.33
C GLY A 13 9.27 -16.63 15.45
N ASP A 14 9.37 -16.73 14.12
CA ASP A 14 8.36 -16.19 13.21
C ASP A 14 7.07 -17.02 13.24
N THR A 15 6.00 -16.38 13.73
CA THR A 15 4.65 -16.94 13.77
C THR A 15 3.74 -16.35 12.68
N GLY A 16 4.29 -15.55 11.77
CA GLY A 16 3.51 -14.94 10.70
C GLY A 16 3.09 -15.98 9.67
N GLU A 17 1.94 -15.75 9.05
CA GLU A 17 1.33 -16.70 8.11
C GLU A 17 1.51 -16.27 6.65
N LEU A 18 2.06 -15.07 6.43
CA LEU A 18 2.27 -14.51 5.10
C LEU A 18 3.49 -15.14 4.43
N ASP A 19 3.42 -15.39 3.13
CA ASP A 19 4.60 -15.72 2.34
C ASP A 19 5.57 -14.54 2.24
N LEU A 20 6.78 -14.79 1.74
CA LEU A 20 7.84 -13.78 1.72
C LEU A 20 7.51 -12.59 0.80
N GLU A 21 6.79 -12.83 -0.30
CA GLU A 21 6.43 -11.80 -1.26
C GLU A 21 5.29 -10.92 -0.74
N THR A 22 4.25 -11.52 -0.13
CA THR A 22 3.18 -10.79 0.54
C THR A 22 3.74 -9.94 1.67
N ARG A 23 4.72 -10.44 2.45
CA ARG A 23 5.39 -9.66 3.50
C ARG A 23 6.13 -8.45 2.95
N ARG A 24 6.85 -8.61 1.84
CA ARG A 24 7.54 -7.49 1.17
C ARG A 24 6.54 -6.45 0.69
N ALA A 25 5.42 -6.88 0.11
CA ALA A 25 4.35 -5.98 -0.30
C ALA A 25 3.73 -5.22 0.88
N PHE A 26 3.41 -5.92 1.96
CA PHE A 26 2.89 -5.33 3.20
C PHE A 26 3.84 -4.26 3.75
N VAL A 27 5.13 -4.58 3.89
CA VAL A 27 6.14 -3.63 4.37
C VAL A 27 6.29 -2.43 3.44
N GLN A 28 6.26 -2.64 2.12
CA GLN A 28 6.38 -1.55 1.16
C GLN A 28 5.19 -0.58 1.27
N LEU A 29 3.97 -1.11 1.38
CA LEU A 29 2.75 -0.34 1.56
C LEU A 29 2.77 0.49 2.85
N LEU A 30 3.37 -0.02 3.94
CA LEU A 30 3.55 0.73 5.18
C LEU A 30 4.63 1.83 5.10
N LYS A 31 5.72 1.59 4.36
CA LYS A 31 6.86 2.52 4.26
C LYS A 31 6.61 3.69 3.33
N GLY A 32 6.07 3.40 2.15
CA GLY A 32 5.79 4.37 1.11
C GLY A 32 4.41 4.06 0.62
N PRO A 33 3.39 4.86 0.98
CA PRO A 33 2.01 4.46 0.77
C PRO A 33 1.74 4.18 -0.70
N LEU A 34 2.50 4.73 -1.66
CA LEU A 34 2.36 4.44 -3.08
C LEU A 34 3.29 3.32 -3.58
N VAL A 35 2.68 2.28 -4.14
CA VAL A 35 3.30 1.23 -4.96
C VAL A 35 2.83 1.44 -6.41
N THR A 36 3.74 1.32 -7.38
CA THR A 36 3.38 1.29 -8.81
C THR A 36 4.09 0.14 -9.51
N ALA A 37 3.46 -0.43 -10.54
CA ALA A 37 4.09 -1.48 -11.34
C ALA A 37 5.42 -1.03 -11.96
N ALA A 38 5.49 0.22 -12.42
CA ALA A 38 6.70 0.79 -13.03
C ALA A 38 7.91 0.85 -12.08
N LYS A 39 7.69 1.14 -10.79
CA LYS A 39 8.78 1.25 -9.79
C LYS A 39 9.06 -0.06 -9.08
N HIS A 40 8.02 -0.85 -8.82
CA HIS A 40 8.09 -2.06 -8.00
C HIS A 40 7.24 -3.19 -8.60
N PRO A 41 7.62 -3.75 -9.77
CA PRO A 41 6.77 -4.70 -10.51
C PRO A 41 6.51 -6.00 -9.73
N GLU A 42 7.51 -6.52 -9.02
CA GLU A 42 7.35 -7.71 -8.16
C GLU A 42 6.38 -7.46 -7.00
N VAL A 43 6.48 -6.28 -6.38
CA VAL A 43 5.61 -5.90 -5.26
C VAL A 43 4.20 -5.68 -5.77
N TRP A 44 4.02 -5.02 -6.91
CA TRP A 44 2.73 -4.83 -7.56
C TRP A 44 2.03 -6.17 -7.82
N ARG A 45 2.74 -7.15 -8.41
CA ARG A 45 2.19 -8.49 -8.64
C ARG A 45 1.75 -9.17 -7.34
N ALA A 46 2.54 -9.06 -6.26
CA ALA A 46 2.16 -9.59 -4.96
C ALA A 46 0.94 -8.86 -4.37
N VAL A 47 0.81 -7.54 -4.57
CA VAL A 47 -0.36 -6.76 -4.13
C VAL A 47 -1.64 -7.24 -4.80
N ILE A 48 -1.61 -7.41 -6.12
CA ILE A 48 -2.78 -7.88 -6.88
C ILE A 48 -3.12 -9.33 -6.55
N ARG A 49 -2.12 -10.21 -6.45
CA ARG A 49 -2.32 -11.63 -6.14
C ARG A 49 -2.92 -11.84 -4.74
N ASP A 50 -2.38 -11.15 -3.74
CA ASP A 50 -2.70 -11.39 -2.33
C ASP A 50 -3.58 -10.28 -1.72
N GLU A 51 -4.31 -9.54 -2.56
CA GLU A 51 -5.09 -8.35 -2.19
C GLU A 51 -5.94 -8.58 -0.93
N ARG A 52 -6.72 -9.67 -0.90
CA ARG A 52 -7.61 -9.99 0.22
C ARG A 52 -6.86 -10.13 1.54
N ILE A 53 -5.69 -10.77 1.51
CA ILE A 53 -4.87 -11.00 2.70
C ILE A 53 -4.25 -9.68 3.15
N LEU A 54 -3.72 -8.89 2.20
CA LEU A 54 -3.15 -7.57 2.49
C LEU A 54 -4.19 -6.62 3.08
N ARG A 55 -5.41 -6.57 2.53
CA ARG A 55 -6.53 -5.80 3.09
C ARG A 55 -6.78 -6.17 4.56
N SER A 56 -6.84 -7.47 4.87
CA SER A 56 -7.03 -7.93 6.25
C SER A 56 -5.91 -7.48 7.18
N ARG A 57 -4.65 -7.63 6.78
CA ARG A 57 -3.50 -7.29 7.63
C ARG A 57 -3.29 -5.78 7.77
N LEU A 58 -3.68 -5.01 6.76
CA LEU A 58 -3.67 -3.54 6.83
C LEU A 58 -4.80 -3.01 7.74
N ALA A 59 -5.95 -3.70 7.79
CA ALA A 59 -7.02 -3.35 8.71
C ALA A 59 -6.58 -3.51 10.19
N ASP A 60 -5.74 -4.49 10.51
CA ASP A 60 -5.15 -4.68 11.85
C ASP A 60 -4.30 -3.47 12.31
N VAL A 61 -3.89 -2.62 11.36
CA VAL A 61 -3.13 -1.38 11.62
C VAL A 61 -3.90 -0.12 11.17
N PHE A 62 -5.23 -0.19 11.07
CA PHE A 62 -6.12 0.93 10.75
C PHE A 62 -5.87 1.57 9.37
N LEU A 63 -5.49 0.77 8.38
CA LEU A 63 -5.26 1.22 7.00
C LEU A 63 -6.20 0.53 6.01
N ASP A 64 -6.72 1.31 5.07
CA ASP A 64 -7.37 0.81 3.86
C ASP A 64 -6.34 0.65 2.75
N LEU A 65 -6.45 -0.44 1.98
CA LEU A 65 -5.76 -0.60 0.70
C LEU A 65 -6.63 -0.06 -0.44
N VAL A 66 -6.09 0.84 -1.24
CA VAL A 66 -6.69 1.33 -2.49
C VAL A 66 -5.86 0.78 -3.65
N ILE A 67 -6.53 0.22 -4.66
CA ILE A 67 -5.91 -0.28 -5.87
C ILE A 67 -6.62 0.37 -7.04
N ASP A 68 -5.83 0.89 -7.98
CA ASP A 68 -6.26 1.37 -9.28
C ASP A 68 -5.47 0.55 -10.31
N ASP A 69 -6.13 -0.47 -10.83
CA ASP A 69 -5.55 -1.45 -11.74
C ASP A 69 -5.28 -0.84 -13.13
N GLU A 70 -6.14 0.09 -13.57
CA GLU A 70 -5.99 0.80 -14.84
C GLU A 70 -4.69 1.63 -14.87
N ASN A 71 -4.37 2.30 -13.75
CA ASN A 71 -3.15 3.09 -13.61
C ASN A 71 -2.00 2.32 -12.95
N GLU A 72 -2.16 1.01 -12.73
CA GLU A 72 -1.20 0.10 -12.10
C GLU A 72 -0.57 0.66 -10.81
N LEU A 73 -1.41 1.22 -9.93
CA LEU A 73 -1.00 1.81 -8.66
C LEU A 73 -1.82 1.27 -7.49
N ALA A 74 -1.15 1.10 -6.35
CA ALA A 74 -1.78 0.75 -5.10
C ALA A 74 -1.29 1.69 -4.00
N PHE A 75 -2.17 2.08 -3.10
CA PHE A 75 -1.74 2.81 -1.92
C PHE A 75 -2.54 2.57 -0.65
N THR A 76 -1.92 2.88 0.50
CA THR A 76 -2.60 2.85 1.79
C THR A 76 -3.08 4.23 2.21
N ARG A 77 -4.26 4.29 2.82
CA ARG A 77 -4.78 5.49 3.50
C ARG A 77 -5.29 5.11 4.89
N PRO A 78 -5.40 6.06 5.84
CA PRO A 78 -6.06 5.79 7.12
C PRO A 78 -7.50 5.31 6.86
N ALA A 79 -7.90 4.25 7.56
CA ALA A 79 -9.28 3.77 7.53
C ALA A 79 -10.22 4.76 8.23
N GLU A 80 -11.49 4.77 7.83
CA GLU A 80 -12.52 5.55 8.52
C GLU A 80 -12.94 4.85 9.82
N THR A 81 -12.31 5.21 10.93
CA THR A 81 -12.52 4.54 12.23
C THR A 81 -13.58 5.22 13.11
N GLY A 82 -14.33 6.18 12.55
CA GLY A 82 -15.36 6.94 13.28
C GLY A 82 -14.79 7.62 14.53
N ASN A 83 -15.44 7.40 15.69
CA ASN A 83 -15.03 7.98 16.98
C ASN A 83 -14.01 7.13 17.75
N ALA A 84 -13.47 6.06 17.16
CA ALA A 84 -12.46 5.24 17.82
C ALA A 84 -11.15 6.03 17.96
N ASN A 85 -10.53 5.96 19.15
CA ASN A 85 -9.22 6.54 19.38
C ASN A 85 -8.13 5.63 18.79
N THR A 86 -7.77 5.85 17.53
CA THR A 86 -6.83 5.01 16.78
C THR A 86 -5.47 5.69 16.63
N PRO A 87 -4.36 4.93 16.74
CA PRO A 87 -3.04 5.47 16.50
C PRO A 87 -2.85 5.84 15.03
N THR A 88 -2.11 6.92 14.78
CA THR A 88 -1.70 7.28 13.42
C THR A 88 -0.52 6.41 12.98
N VAL A 89 -0.72 5.59 11.94
CA VAL A 89 0.34 4.72 11.39
C VAL A 89 1.12 5.41 10.27
N LEU A 90 0.43 6.13 9.39
CA LEU A 90 1.08 6.83 8.28
C LEU A 90 1.70 8.14 8.76
N ARG A 91 2.96 8.35 8.38
CA ARG A 91 3.66 9.60 8.65
C ARG A 91 3.08 10.72 7.79
N THR A 92 2.57 11.77 8.43
CA THR A 92 2.14 12.99 7.75
C THR A 92 3.27 14.01 7.74
N GLU A 93 3.72 14.39 6.56
CA GLU A 93 4.66 15.50 6.36
C GLU A 93 3.90 16.75 5.94
N ARG A 94 4.29 17.91 6.51
CA ARG A 94 3.74 19.19 6.06
C ARG A 94 4.38 19.56 4.74
N LEU A 95 3.56 19.82 3.73
CA LEU A 95 4.03 20.33 2.45
C LEU A 95 4.67 21.71 2.65
N THR A 96 5.81 21.95 1.99
CA THR A 96 6.36 23.30 1.90
C THR A 96 5.51 24.16 0.98
N PHE A 97 5.75 25.48 0.97
CA PHE A 97 5.12 26.38 0.02
C PHE A 97 5.36 25.93 -1.43
N MET A 98 6.60 25.54 -1.75
CA MET A 98 6.96 25.08 -3.09
C MET A 98 6.25 23.79 -3.47
N ASP A 99 6.17 22.81 -2.55
CA ASP A 99 5.43 21.57 -2.80
C ASP A 99 3.95 21.85 -3.05
N THR A 100 3.36 22.77 -2.28
CA THR A 100 1.95 23.17 -2.42
C THR A 100 1.71 23.83 -3.77
N VAL A 101 2.56 24.79 -4.17
CA VAL A 101 2.46 25.45 -5.49
C VAL A 101 2.61 24.42 -6.61
N MET A 102 3.56 23.49 -6.50
CA MET A 102 3.77 22.43 -7.48
C MET A 102 2.55 21.51 -7.59
N LEU A 103 1.98 21.07 -6.47
CA LEU A 103 0.77 20.23 -6.47
C LEU A 103 -0.44 20.95 -7.06
N LEU A 104 -0.65 22.23 -6.75
CA LEU A 104 -1.72 23.03 -7.35
C LEU A 104 -1.55 23.16 -8.86
N ALA A 105 -0.32 23.41 -9.33
CA ALA A 105 -0.01 23.48 -10.76
C ALA A 105 -0.24 22.12 -11.46
N LEU A 106 0.18 21.01 -10.85
CA LEU A 106 -0.07 19.66 -11.36
C LEU A 106 -1.57 19.35 -11.43
N ARG A 107 -2.32 19.67 -10.37
CA ARG A 107 -3.79 19.51 -10.36
C ARG A 107 -4.44 20.32 -11.48
N GLN A 108 -4.03 21.56 -11.70
CA GLN A 108 -4.54 22.39 -12.80
C GLN A 108 -4.24 21.78 -14.18
N ARG A 109 -3.05 21.20 -14.37
CA ARG A 109 -2.70 20.50 -15.62
C ARG A 109 -3.57 19.26 -15.83
N LEU A 110 -3.75 18.44 -14.79
CA LEU A 110 -4.61 17.26 -14.83
C LEU A 110 -6.06 17.61 -15.17
N LEU A 111 -6.64 18.63 -14.51
CA LEU A 111 -8.01 19.06 -14.76
C LEU A 111 -8.23 19.66 -16.15
N ARG A 112 -7.18 20.19 -16.79
CA ARG A 112 -7.26 20.72 -18.15
C ARG A 112 -7.12 19.63 -19.22
N ALA A 113 -6.53 18.49 -18.88
CA ALA A 113 -6.38 17.34 -19.76
C ALA A 113 -7.65 16.46 -19.82
N GLN A 114 -8.85 17.05 -19.80
CA GLN A 114 -10.18 16.39 -19.74
C GLN A 114 -10.33 15.10 -20.60
N PRO A 115 -11.17 14.14 -20.16
CA PRO A 115 -11.07 12.71 -20.42
C PRO A 115 -11.33 12.36 -21.89
N GLY A 116 -10.33 11.78 -22.56
CA GLY A 116 -10.48 11.40 -23.96
C GLY A 116 -9.23 10.96 -24.71
N GLU A 117 -8.05 10.94 -24.08
CA GLU A 117 -6.86 10.36 -24.71
C GLU A 117 -6.17 9.38 -23.76
N ARG A 118 -6.69 8.16 -23.72
CA ARG A 118 -5.99 6.93 -24.15
C ARG A 118 -6.79 5.69 -23.82
#